data_AF-A0A350X7P8-F1
#
_entry.id   AF-A0A350X7P8-F1
#
_cell.length_a   1.000
_cell.length_b   1.000
_cell.length_c   1.000
_cell.angle_alpha   90.00
_cell.angle_beta   90.00
_cell.angle_gamma   90.00
#
_symmetry.space_group_name_H-M   'P 1'
#
loop_
_entity.id
_entity.type
_entity.pdbx_description
1 polymer ?
#
loop_
_entity_poly.entity_id
_entity_poly.type
_entity_poly.pdbx_seq_one_letter_code
_entity_poly.pdbx_strand_id
1 'polypeptide(L)'
;MIHATNDAVRLERSQTEKATEILTNAFYNDPMFGYIIPQTEPAKYNALKWFCRMTLDISQPYNHIYTTPDELKGIAAWLPPGNASISMLKLLQAGLYALPFKLGWKKSKRFMSLFSLIEERHHQEMPHPHWYLFM
;
A
#
# COMPACT_ATOMS: atom_id res chain seq x y z
N MET A 1 36.42 10.78 -3.32
CA MET A 1 35.13 10.38 -3.91
C MET A 1 34.58 9.27 -3.05
N ILE A 2 33.61 9.59 -2.20
CA ILE A 2 33.02 8.65 -1.24
C ILE A 2 31.90 7.95 -1.99
N HIS A 3 31.99 6.64 -2.19
CA HIS A 3 30.85 5.85 -2.65
C HIS A 3 29.80 5.89 -1.55
N ALA A 4 28.75 6.71 -1.72
CA ALA A 4 27.53 6.54 -0.96
C ALA A 4 26.99 5.15 -1.31
N THR A 5 27.00 4.23 -0.35
CA THR A 5 26.25 2.99 -0.44
C THR A 5 24.79 3.37 -0.67
N ASN A 6 24.28 3.10 -1.87
CA ASN A 6 22.88 3.26 -2.29
C ASN A 6 21.95 2.26 -1.57
N ASP A 7 22.22 2.00 -0.29
CA ASP A 7 21.53 0.96 0.47
C ASP A 7 20.27 1.56 1.07
N ALA A 8 19.13 0.91 0.77
CA ALA A 8 17.87 1.27 1.39
C ALA A 8 17.92 0.98 2.90
N VAL A 9 17.49 1.94 3.70
CA VAL A 9 17.43 1.83 5.17
C VAL A 9 16.04 1.42 5.61
N ARG A 10 15.91 0.79 6.78
CA ARG A 10 14.58 0.45 7.31
C ARG A 10 13.84 1.71 7.72
N LEU A 11 12.54 1.75 7.42
CA LEU A 11 11.66 2.83 7.83
C LEU A 11 11.44 2.77 9.35
N GLU A 12 11.72 3.86 10.06
CA GLU A 12 11.41 3.95 11.47
C GLU A 12 9.91 4.18 11.70
N ARG A 13 9.36 3.68 12.81
CA ARG A 13 7.95 3.89 13.16
C ARG A 13 7.58 5.38 13.25
N SER A 14 8.48 6.20 13.76
CA SER A 14 8.37 7.66 13.84
C SER A 14 8.13 8.31 12.46
N GLN A 15 8.62 7.68 11.39
CA GLN A 15 8.56 8.20 10.03
C GLN A 15 7.29 7.79 9.27
N THR A 16 6.41 6.98 9.87
CA THR A 16 5.23 6.41 9.19
C THR A 16 4.30 7.49 8.61
N GLU A 17 4.14 8.62 9.28
CA GLU A 17 3.30 9.71 8.77
C GLU A 17 3.87 10.33 7.50
N LYS A 18 5.16 10.69 7.51
CA LYS A 18 5.86 11.20 6.33
C LYS A 18 5.87 10.17 5.19
N ALA A 19 6.10 8.89 5.51
CA ALA A 19 6.02 7.80 4.55
C ALA A 19 4.64 7.68 3.88
N THR A 20 3.57 7.87 4.66
CA THR A 20 2.19 7.87 4.14
C THR A 20 2.01 8.98 3.11
N GLU A 21 2.51 10.18 3.38
CA GLU A 21 2.39 11.32 2.46
C GLU A 21 3.16 11.10 1.16
N ILE A 22 4.36 10.54 1.24
CA ILE A 22 5.15 10.22 0.06
C ILE A 22 4.47 9.17 -0.81
N LEU A 23 3.96 8.09 -0.21
CA LEU A 23 3.18 7.08 -0.95
C LEU A 23 1.93 7.70 -1.57
N THR A 24 1.22 8.55 -0.83
CA THR A 24 0.01 9.20 -1.34
C THR A 24 0.33 10.05 -2.57
N ASN A 25 1.41 10.84 -2.52
CA ASN A 25 1.84 11.66 -3.64
C ASN A 25 2.30 10.82 -4.83
N ALA A 26 3.04 9.73 -4.58
CA ALA A 26 3.50 8.81 -5.61
C ALA A 26 2.33 8.16 -6.37
N PHE A 27 1.31 7.71 -5.64
CA PHE A 27 0.17 7.00 -6.21
C PHE A 27 -1.03 7.89 -6.57
N TYR A 28 -0.97 9.20 -6.32
CA TYR A 28 -2.10 10.11 -6.58
C TYR A 28 -2.55 10.10 -8.05
N ASN A 29 -1.57 10.00 -8.96
CA ASN A 29 -1.79 9.96 -10.41
C ASN A 29 -1.79 8.55 -10.99
N ASP A 30 -1.77 7.51 -10.14
CA ASP A 30 -1.78 6.13 -10.60
C ASP A 30 -3.12 5.79 -11.30
N PRO A 31 -3.10 5.18 -12.50
CA PRO A 31 -4.31 4.80 -13.24
C PRO A 31 -5.26 3.87 -12.47
N MET A 32 -4.73 2.96 -11.65
CA MET A 32 -5.52 2.04 -10.82
C MET A 32 -6.40 2.82 -9.84
N PHE A 33 -5.80 3.77 -9.10
CA PHE A 33 -6.56 4.62 -8.18
C PHE A 33 -7.45 5.62 -8.93
N GLY A 34 -7.04 6.06 -10.13
CA GLY A 34 -7.88 6.86 -11.04
C GLY A 34 -9.16 6.15 -11.49
N TYR A 35 -9.08 4.83 -11.73
CA TYR A 35 -10.24 4.01 -12.10
C TYR A 35 -11.26 3.87 -10.95
N ILE A 36 -10.78 3.79 -9.70
CA ILE A 36 -11.63 3.66 -8.51
C ILE A 36 -12.22 5.02 -8.12
N ILE A 37 -11.36 6.04 -8.05
CA ILE A 37 -11.69 7.40 -7.61
C ILE A 37 -11.21 8.40 -8.68
N PRO A 38 -12.13 8.99 -9.45
CA PRO A 38 -11.81 9.99 -10.46
C PRO A 38 -10.98 11.16 -9.87
N GLN A 39 -10.11 11.76 -10.69
CA GLN A 39 -9.27 12.89 -10.25
C GLN A 39 -10.06 14.13 -9.85
N THR A 40 -11.29 14.26 -10.35
CA THR A 40 -12.20 15.38 -10.03
C THR A 40 -12.82 15.27 -8.64
N GLU A 41 -12.67 14.14 -7.96
CA GLU A 41 -13.27 13.89 -6.64
C GLU A 41 -12.42 14.50 -5.53
N PRO A 42 -12.91 15.49 -4.76
CA PRO A 42 -12.14 16.15 -3.70
C PRO A 42 -11.65 15.19 -2.61
N ALA A 43 -12.39 14.10 -2.38
CA ALA A 43 -12.05 13.10 -1.37
C ALA A 43 -10.90 12.17 -1.78
N LYS A 44 -10.44 12.19 -3.04
CA LYS A 44 -9.46 11.24 -3.57
C LYS A 44 -8.18 11.20 -2.75
N TYR A 45 -7.58 12.37 -2.49
CA TYR A 45 -6.31 12.44 -1.77
C TYR A 45 -6.44 11.84 -0.36
N ASN A 46 -7.49 12.19 0.38
CA ASN A 46 -7.70 11.70 1.74
C ASN A 46 -8.01 10.20 1.77
N ALA A 47 -8.74 9.68 0.79
CA ALA A 47 -8.99 8.26 0.68
C ALA A 47 -7.73 7.46 0.34
N LEU A 48 -6.89 7.98 -0.57
CA LEU A 48 -5.60 7.39 -0.89
C LEU A 48 -4.65 7.45 0.31
N LYS A 49 -4.57 8.60 1.00
CA LYS A 49 -3.78 8.76 2.23
C LYS A 49 -4.16 7.73 3.29
N TRP A 50 -5.46 7.53 3.50
CA TRP A 50 -5.97 6.49 4.39
C TRP A 50 -5.57 5.08 3.93
N PHE A 51 -5.69 4.78 2.64
CA PHE A 51 -5.30 3.48 2.09
C PHE A 51 -3.79 3.22 2.24
N CYS A 52 -2.93 4.16 1.83
CA CYS A 52 -1.47 4.07 2.01
C CYS A 52 -1.08 3.93 3.48
N ARG A 53 -1.81 4.58 4.40
CA ARG A 53 -1.56 4.42 5.83
C ARG A 53 -1.86 2.99 6.27
N MET A 54 -3.03 2.48 5.89
CA MET A 54 -3.45 1.11 6.20
C MET A 54 -2.44 0.07 5.67
N THR A 55 -1.91 0.26 4.46
CA THR A 55 -0.91 -0.69 3.90
C THR A 55 0.41 -0.68 4.66
N LEU A 56 0.87 0.50 5.11
CA LEU A 56 2.03 0.60 6.01
C LEU A 56 1.77 -0.07 7.35
N ASP A 57 0.60 0.16 7.96
CA ASP A 57 0.25 -0.43 9.25
C ASP A 57 0.16 -1.98 9.18
N ILE A 58 -0.29 -2.54 8.06
CA ILE A 58 -0.25 -3.99 7.78
C ILE A 58 1.19 -4.50 7.68
N SER A 59 2.08 -3.70 7.09
CA SER A 59 3.45 -4.11 6.78
C SER A 59 4.40 -3.96 7.98
N GLN A 60 4.06 -3.06 8.92
CA GLN A 60 4.86 -2.71 10.10
C GLN A 60 5.29 -3.93 10.95
N PRO A 61 4.42 -4.90 11.28
CA PRO A 61 4.79 -6.07 12.07
C PRO A 61 5.88 -6.94 11.43
N TYR A 62 6.00 -6.94 10.10
CA TYR A 62 7.00 -7.74 9.39
C TYR A 62 8.37 -7.07 9.34
N ASN A 63 8.47 -5.79 9.72
CA ASN A 63 9.74 -5.05 9.79
C ASN A 63 10.52 -5.04 8.45
N HIS A 64 9.82 -5.11 7.32
CA HIS A 64 10.39 -5.11 5.96
C HIS A 64 9.90 -3.92 5.13
N ILE A 65 9.84 -2.74 5.77
CA ILE A 65 9.58 -1.48 5.08
C ILE A 65 10.91 -0.74 4.96
N TYR A 66 11.25 -0.35 3.75
CA TYR A 66 12.53 0.29 3.42
C TYR A 66 12.30 1.67 2.79
N THR A 67 13.27 2.56 2.99
CA THR A 67 13.30 3.91 2.45
C THR A 67 14.71 4.32 2.05
N THR A 68 14.86 5.49 1.44
CA THR A 68 16.14 6.08 1.04
C THR A 68 16.90 6.62 2.27
N PRO A 69 18.23 6.52 2.28
CA PRO A 69 19.06 7.07 3.36
C PRO A 69 18.97 8.60 3.40
N ASP A 70 19.21 9.18 4.59
CA ASP A 70 19.22 10.61 4.94
C ASP A 70 17.90 11.36 4.74
N GLU A 71 17.36 11.32 3.52
CA GLU A 71 16.11 11.95 3.14
C GLU A 71 15.12 10.89 2.66
N LEU A 72 13.95 10.88 3.28
CA LEU A 72 12.84 9.98 2.94
C LEU A 72 12.23 10.45 1.61
N LYS A 73 12.49 9.71 0.51
CA LYS A 73 12.03 10.02 -0.87
C LYS A 73 11.17 8.93 -1.50
N GLY A 74 11.36 7.70 -1.06
CA GLY A 74 10.64 6.54 -1.56
C GLY A 74 10.40 5.53 -0.45
N ILE A 75 9.37 4.72 -0.60
CA ILE A 75 9.01 3.68 0.36
C ILE A 75 8.81 2.38 -0.42
N ALA A 76 9.36 1.29 0.10
CA ALA A 76 9.11 -0.05 -0.39
C ALA A 76 8.67 -0.93 0.78
N ALA A 77 7.41 -1.35 0.77
CA ALA A 77 6.84 -2.19 1.82
C ALA A 77 6.74 -3.65 1.35
N TRP A 78 7.50 -4.53 1.99
CA TRP A 78 7.56 -5.94 1.61
C TRP A 78 6.84 -6.82 2.63
N LEU A 79 6.17 -7.85 2.12
CA LEU A 79 5.60 -8.94 2.90
C LEU A 79 6.43 -10.21 2.72
N PRO A 80 6.79 -10.91 3.82
CA PRO A 80 7.58 -12.12 3.73
C PRO A 80 6.79 -13.29 3.13
N PRO A 81 7.48 -14.31 2.59
CA PRO A 81 6.87 -15.54 2.10
C PRO A 81 5.88 -16.13 3.12
N GLY A 82 4.72 -16.60 2.64
CA GLY A 82 3.63 -17.09 3.49
C GLY A 82 2.73 -15.99 4.08
N ASN A 83 3.10 -14.72 3.91
CA ASN A 83 2.28 -13.56 4.28
C ASN A 83 1.88 -12.69 3.08
N ALA A 84 2.36 -13.05 1.88
CA ALA A 84 2.05 -12.43 0.60
C ALA A 84 0.60 -12.64 0.15
N SER A 85 -0.10 -13.69 0.61
CA SER A 85 -1.56 -13.72 0.48
C SER A 85 -2.12 -12.69 1.44
N ILE A 86 -2.31 -11.49 0.92
CA ILE A 86 -3.09 -10.45 1.57
C ILE A 86 -4.53 -10.93 1.54
N SER A 87 -4.84 -11.91 2.38
CA SER A 87 -6.20 -12.40 2.53
C SER A 87 -7.07 -11.20 2.82
N MET A 88 -8.20 -11.11 2.13
CA MET A 88 -9.25 -10.14 2.42
C MET A 88 -9.52 -9.95 3.93
N LEU A 89 -9.34 -11.01 4.73
CA LEU A 89 -9.44 -10.97 6.19
C LEU A 89 -8.40 -10.05 6.85
N LYS A 90 -7.14 -10.09 6.42
CA LYS A 90 -6.08 -9.21 6.95
C LYS A 90 -6.35 -7.74 6.61
N LEU A 91 -6.84 -7.46 5.40
CA LEU A 91 -7.24 -6.10 5.02
C LEU A 91 -8.43 -5.61 5.85
N LEU A 92 -9.43 -6.47 6.06
CA LEU A 92 -10.57 -6.16 6.91
C LEU A 92 -10.15 -5.86 8.36
N GLN A 93 -9.27 -6.69 8.95
CA GLN A 93 -8.71 -6.45 10.27
C GLN A 93 -7.92 -5.14 10.36
N ALA A 94 -7.26 -4.74 9.28
CA ALA A 94 -6.46 -3.53 9.21
C ALA A 94 -7.27 -2.25 8.99
N GLY A 95 -8.59 -2.34 8.81
CA GLY A 95 -9.45 -1.17 8.69
C GLY A 95 -10.26 -1.09 7.40
N LEU A 96 -10.15 -2.05 6.48
CA LEU A 96 -10.86 -1.99 5.19
C LEU A 96 -12.39 -1.88 5.34
N TYR A 97 -12.95 -2.25 6.50
CA TYR A 97 -14.36 -1.99 6.83
C TYR A 97 -14.76 -0.50 6.76
N ALA A 98 -13.80 0.43 6.88
CA ALA A 98 -14.03 1.87 6.75
C ALA A 98 -14.20 2.33 5.28
N LEU A 99 -13.92 1.46 4.31
CA LEU A 99 -13.95 1.78 2.88
C LEU A 99 -15.30 2.38 2.41
N PRO A 100 -16.48 1.85 2.81
CA PRO A 100 -17.77 2.44 2.44
C PRO A 100 -17.97 3.86 2.99
N PHE A 101 -17.43 4.15 4.16
CA PHE A 101 -17.51 5.48 4.77
C PHE A 101 -16.55 6.48 4.12
N LYS A 102 -15.43 6.01 3.55
CA LYS A 102 -14.44 6.84 2.86
C LYS A 102 -14.78 7.08 1.39
N LEU A 103 -15.33 6.09 0.71
CA LEU A 103 -15.53 6.09 -0.76
C LEU A 103 -16.99 6.03 -1.20
N GLY A 104 -17.90 5.69 -0.31
CA GLY A 104 -19.27 5.33 -0.66
C GLY A 104 -19.35 3.93 -1.27
N TRP A 105 -20.58 3.39 -1.30
CA TRP A 105 -20.83 1.98 -1.63
C TRP A 105 -20.39 1.57 -3.03
N LYS A 106 -20.67 2.41 -4.04
CA LYS A 106 -20.37 2.10 -5.46
C LYS A 106 -18.87 1.99 -5.72
N LYS A 107 -18.07 2.95 -5.21
CA LYS A 107 -16.62 2.96 -5.36
C LYS A 107 -15.97 1.86 -4.53
N SER A 108 -16.49 1.59 -3.34
CA SER A 108 -16.05 0.48 -2.49
C SER A 108 -16.23 -0.88 -3.18
N LYS A 109 -17.39 -1.11 -3.82
CA LYS A 109 -17.61 -2.34 -4.62
C LYS A 109 -16.61 -2.47 -5.77
N ARG A 110 -16.33 -1.36 -6.48
CA ARG A 110 -15.33 -1.35 -7.56
C ARG A 110 -13.93 -1.66 -7.04
N PHE A 111 -13.53 -1.05 -5.93
CA PHE A 111 -12.26 -1.33 -5.25
C PHE A 111 -12.16 -2.82 -4.90
N MET A 112 -13.17 -3.37 -4.22
CA MET A 112 -13.20 -4.77 -3.83
C MET A 112 -13.11 -5.71 -5.03
N SER A 113 -13.88 -5.46 -6.09
CA SER A 113 -13.84 -6.28 -7.30
C SER A 113 -12.47 -6.28 -7.98
N LEU A 114 -11.78 -5.13 -8.00
CA LEU A 114 -10.43 -5.02 -8.55
C LEU A 114 -9.42 -5.77 -7.69
N PHE A 115 -9.46 -5.58 -6.37
CA PHE A 115 -8.57 -6.26 -5.44
C PHE A 115 -8.77 -7.78 -5.48
N SER A 116 -10.01 -8.27 -5.49
CA SER A 116 -10.28 -9.71 -5.61
C SER A 116 -9.77 -10.29 -6.92
N LEU A 117 -9.87 -9.56 -8.03
CA LEU A 117 -9.31 -10.00 -9.31
C LEU A 117 -7.77 -10.08 -9.26
N ILE A 118 -7.11 -9.08 -8.68
CA ILE A 118 -5.65 -9.07 -8.50
C ILE A 118 -5.22 -10.23 -7.60
N GLU A 119 -5.91 -10.44 -6.48
CA GLU A 119 -5.63 -11.52 -5.52
C GLU A 119 -5.82 -12.90 -6.16
N GLU A 120 -6.90 -13.10 -6.93
CA GLU A 120 -7.17 -14.34 -7.66
C GLU A 120 -6.06 -14.65 -8.67
N ARG A 121 -5.68 -13.67 -9.50
CA ARG A 121 -4.59 -13.84 -10.48
C ARG A 121 -3.25 -14.09 -9.80
N HIS A 122 -2.96 -13.34 -8.75
CA HIS A 122 -1.77 -13.54 -7.95
C HIS A 122 -1.68 -14.96 -7.38
N HIS A 123 -2.79 -15.49 -6.84
CA HIS A 123 -2.84 -16.86 -6.33
C HIS A 123 -2.66 -17.93 -7.41
N GLN A 124 -3.19 -17.69 -8.61
CA GLN A 124 -3.06 -18.62 -9.75
C GLN A 124 -1.65 -18.63 -10.33
N GLU A 125 -1.04 -17.46 -10.49
CA GLU A 125 0.24 -17.29 -11.18
C GLU A 125 1.45 -17.45 -10.23
N MET A 126 1.28 -17.11 -8.95
CA MET A 126 2.33 -17.18 -7.93
C MET A 126 1.91 -18.02 -6.71
N PRO A 127 1.65 -19.33 -6.88
CA PRO A 127 1.13 -20.19 -5.80
C PRO A 127 2.15 -20.48 -4.70
N HIS A 128 3.44 -20.30 -4.98
CA HIS A 128 4.53 -20.58 -4.03
C HIS A 128 4.78 -19.39 -3.10
N PRO A 129 5.21 -19.61 -1.85
CA PRO A 129 5.62 -18.53 -0.97
C PRO A 129 6.73 -17.66 -1.59
N HIS A 130 6.50 -16.36 -1.69
CA HIS A 130 7.44 -15.42 -2.29
C HIS A 130 7.38 -14.07 -1.58
N TRP A 131 8.39 -13.23 -1.83
CA TRP A 131 8.42 -11.84 -1.36
C TRP A 131 7.45 -11.02 -2.18
N TYR A 132 6.51 -10.36 -1.52
CA TYR A 132 5.51 -9.53 -2.19
C TYR A 132 5.75 -8.06 -1.87
N LEU A 133 5.94 -7.25 -2.92
CA LEU A 133 6.01 -5.80 -2.81
C LEU A 133 4.59 -5.25 -2.76
N PHE A 134 4.20 -4.74 -1.59
CA PHE A 134 2.84 -4.26 -1.37
C PHE A 134 2.68 -2.78 -1.74
N MET A 135 3.70 -1.96 -1.50
CA MET A 135 3.75 -0.53 -1.82
C MET A 135 5.14 -0.11 -2.26
#